data_AF-A0A7H1MZ03-F1
#
_entry.id   AF-A0A7H1MZ03-F1
#
_cell.length_a   1.000
_cell.length_b   1.000
_cell.length_c   1.000
_cell.angle_alpha   90.00
_cell.angle_beta   90.00
_cell.angle_gamma   90.00
#
_symmetry.space_group_name_H-M   'P 1'
#
loop_
_entity.id
_entity.type
_entity.pdbx_description
1 polymer ?
#
loop_
_entity_poly.entity_id
_entity_poly.type
_entity_poly.pdbx_seq_one_letter_code
_entity_poly.pdbx_strand_id
1 'polypeptide(L)'
;MPIAAVHLHSDRPEVVEAAIRALGGIGTRRAEQLLREHLKPLYLRAQLNLDALDALQRMATAPDAPRRALEAWLIDSNRWIMRRALVVKSALGSPRDVKLLDALTRAREARTRSDAVEALVNLPTKRFIQPLVPLLEARADFSATPEANGRRQPVAAAADTELTLTLQKATADDPWARLLVARLLQHEDRGDGSPGDEAMLDLVLFLKTTPLFRAIPLEDIARIARLAEAVAAAEGEVLAEAEAPIRYVYVIRSGTVALRFNDRTVEVVGPGASFGESAVFGEDRHAVAFRAASPSLLLRFPISMIADLVAENPEMLGPLAFDLSTRLNRLRTTLAAAGGSA
;
A
#
# COMPACT_ATOMS: atom_id res chain seq x y z
N MET A 1 16.77 -19.99 -24.03
CA MET A 1 16.73 -20.57 -22.66
C MET A 1 17.56 -19.77 -21.64
N PRO A 2 18.88 -19.55 -21.80
CA PRO A 2 19.67 -18.83 -20.78
C PRO A 2 19.28 -17.35 -20.62
N ILE A 3 18.87 -16.68 -21.70
CA ILE A 3 18.52 -15.25 -21.67
C ILE A 3 17.30 -14.99 -20.77
N ALA A 4 16.22 -15.76 -20.91
CA ALA A 4 15.01 -15.56 -20.09
C ALA A 4 15.25 -15.84 -18.60
N ALA A 5 16.17 -16.75 -18.25
CA ALA A 5 16.46 -17.09 -16.86
C ALA A 5 17.16 -15.94 -16.09
N VAL A 6 18.01 -15.17 -16.77
CA VAL A 6 18.69 -13.99 -16.19
C VAL A 6 17.66 -12.95 -15.74
N HIS A 7 16.59 -12.78 -16.53
CA HIS A 7 15.54 -11.79 -16.28
C HIS A 7 14.57 -12.16 -15.14
N LEU A 8 14.67 -13.34 -14.53
CA LEU A 8 13.86 -13.70 -13.36
C LEU A 8 14.19 -12.89 -12.10
N HIS A 9 15.36 -12.24 -12.07
CA HIS A 9 15.85 -11.44 -10.94
C HIS A 9 15.87 -9.94 -11.25
N SER A 10 15.15 -9.51 -12.29
CA SER A 10 15.05 -8.09 -12.65
C SER A 10 14.23 -7.31 -11.61
N ASP A 11 14.66 -6.09 -11.29
CA ASP A 11 13.91 -5.15 -10.45
C ASP A 11 12.60 -4.69 -11.12
N ARG A 12 12.53 -4.78 -12.45
CA ARG A 12 11.33 -4.44 -13.23
C ARG A 12 10.33 -5.61 -13.27
N PRO A 13 9.11 -5.45 -12.73
CA PRO A 13 8.16 -6.54 -12.61
C PRO A 13 7.66 -7.06 -13.97
N GLU A 14 7.54 -6.20 -14.99
CA GLU A 14 7.09 -6.57 -16.33
C GLU A 14 8.12 -7.47 -17.03
N VAL A 15 9.41 -7.20 -16.79
CA VAL A 15 10.52 -7.99 -17.34
C VAL A 15 10.51 -9.40 -16.72
N VAL A 16 10.28 -9.49 -15.40
CA VAL A 16 10.17 -10.80 -14.75
C VAL A 16 8.94 -11.56 -15.22
N GLU A 17 7.79 -10.90 -15.37
CA GLU A 17 6.59 -11.54 -15.89
C GLU A 17 6.78 -12.05 -17.33
N ALA A 18 7.42 -11.26 -18.20
CA ALA A 18 7.76 -11.69 -19.55
C ALA A 18 8.70 -12.90 -19.54
N ALA A 19 9.69 -12.92 -18.65
CA ALA A 19 10.58 -14.06 -18.45
C ALA A 19 9.83 -15.32 -17.98
N ILE A 20 8.89 -15.17 -17.03
CA ILE A 20 8.05 -16.26 -16.55
C ILE A 20 7.21 -16.84 -17.67
N ARG A 21 6.52 -15.98 -18.44
CA ARG A 21 5.68 -16.41 -19.58
C ARG A 21 6.52 -17.11 -20.65
N ALA A 22 7.71 -16.58 -20.96
CA ALA A 22 8.62 -17.19 -21.93
C ALA A 22 9.11 -18.58 -21.48
N LEU A 23 9.50 -18.73 -20.21
CA LEU A 23 9.92 -20.02 -19.67
C LEU A 23 8.75 -21.02 -19.59
N GLY A 24 7.57 -20.57 -19.17
CA GLY A 24 6.37 -21.39 -19.14
C GLY A 24 5.96 -21.90 -20.54
N GLY A 25 5.98 -21.02 -21.54
CA GLY A 25 5.70 -21.36 -22.93
C GLY A 25 6.71 -22.35 -23.55
N ILE A 26 7.96 -22.38 -23.05
CA ILE A 26 8.95 -23.39 -23.47
C ILE A 26 8.60 -24.77 -22.90
N GLY A 27 7.99 -24.84 -21.71
CA GLY A 27 7.40 -26.07 -21.16
C GLY A 27 8.37 -27.23 -20.90
N THR A 28 9.69 -26.98 -20.91
CA THR A 28 10.69 -28.04 -20.64
C THR A 28 10.84 -28.28 -19.14
N ARG A 29 11.25 -29.50 -18.75
CA ARG A 29 11.58 -29.82 -17.34
C ARG A 29 12.59 -28.84 -16.73
N ARG A 30 13.54 -28.34 -17.54
CA ARG A 30 14.53 -27.36 -17.11
C ARG A 30 13.91 -25.97 -16.89
N ALA A 31 12.98 -25.54 -17.75
CA ALA A 31 12.24 -24.30 -17.56
C ALA A 31 11.36 -24.35 -16.30
N GLU A 32 10.64 -25.46 -16.09
CA GLU A 32 9.88 -25.70 -14.86
C GLU A 32 10.77 -25.67 -13.61
N GLN A 33 11.97 -26.25 -13.68
CA GLN A 33 12.91 -26.22 -12.57
C GLN A 33 13.35 -24.78 -12.25
N LEU A 34 13.68 -23.98 -13.26
CA LEU A 34 14.05 -22.57 -13.07
C LEU A 34 12.92 -21.77 -12.41
N LEU A 35 11.68 -21.98 -12.85
CA LEU A 35 10.50 -21.35 -12.25
C LEU A 35 10.25 -21.82 -10.80
N ARG A 36 10.53 -23.10 -10.50
CA ARG A 36 10.49 -23.60 -9.12
C ARG A 36 11.54 -22.94 -8.24
N GLU A 37 12.79 -22.88 -8.69
CA GLU A 37 13.87 -22.24 -7.94
C GLU A 37 13.57 -20.76 -7.69
N HIS A 38 12.96 -20.07 -8.66
CA HIS A 38 12.52 -18.68 -8.49
C HIS A 38 11.47 -18.49 -7.40
N LEU A 39 10.53 -19.44 -7.22
CA LEU A 39 9.47 -19.31 -6.23
C LEU A 39 9.87 -19.73 -4.81
N LYS A 40 10.90 -20.56 -4.64
CA LYS A 40 11.37 -21.00 -3.31
C LYS A 40 11.59 -19.86 -2.30
N PRO A 41 12.37 -18.81 -2.61
CA PRO A 41 12.56 -17.70 -1.68
C PRO A 41 11.24 -16.97 -1.36
N LEU A 42 10.32 -16.90 -2.33
CA LEU A 42 9.01 -16.27 -2.13
C LEU A 42 8.12 -17.08 -1.19
N TYR A 43 8.15 -18.41 -1.27
CA TYR A 43 7.41 -19.27 -0.33
C TYR A 43 7.95 -19.17 1.09
N LEU A 44 9.28 -19.10 1.25
CA LEU A 44 9.87 -18.87 2.56
C LEU A 44 9.42 -17.51 3.13
N ARG A 45 9.44 -16.45 2.31
CA ARG A 45 8.96 -15.13 2.71
C ARG A 45 7.48 -15.15 3.10
N ALA A 46 6.62 -15.83 2.35
CA ALA A 46 5.20 -15.98 2.66
C ALA A 46 4.98 -16.62 4.04
N GLN A 47 5.75 -17.66 4.37
CA GLN A 47 5.67 -18.30 5.69
C GLN A 47 6.10 -17.33 6.80
N LEU A 48 7.25 -16.67 6.64
CA LEU A 48 7.75 -15.68 7.61
C LEU A 48 6.74 -14.54 7.82
N ASN A 49 6.08 -14.09 6.75
CA ASN A 49 5.07 -13.05 6.84
C ASN A 49 3.83 -13.49 7.63
N LEU A 50 3.38 -14.74 7.46
CA LEU A 50 2.28 -15.31 8.23
C LEU A 50 2.65 -15.44 9.71
N ASP A 51 3.82 -16.00 10.00
CA ASP A 51 4.32 -16.13 11.38
C ASP A 51 4.41 -14.75 12.06
N ALA A 52 4.83 -13.71 11.32
CA ALA A 52 4.88 -12.34 11.81
C ALA A 52 3.49 -11.72 12.03
N LEU A 53 2.50 -11.98 11.15
CA LEU A 53 1.12 -11.53 11.37
C LEU A 53 0.52 -12.14 12.63
N ASP A 54 0.73 -13.45 12.85
CA ASP A 54 0.30 -14.15 14.06
C ASP A 54 1.02 -13.64 15.31
N ALA A 55 2.28 -13.25 15.18
CA ALA A 55 3.05 -12.63 16.25
C ALA A 55 2.48 -11.26 16.61
N LEU A 56 2.17 -10.41 15.63
CA LEU A 56 1.56 -9.08 15.87
C LEU A 56 0.19 -9.20 16.54
N GLN A 57 -0.63 -10.16 16.14
CA GLN A 57 -1.93 -10.40 16.79
C GLN A 57 -1.81 -10.74 18.28
N ARG A 58 -0.75 -11.46 18.68
CA ARG A 58 -0.49 -11.83 20.07
C ARG A 58 0.04 -10.67 20.93
N MET A 59 0.49 -9.58 20.31
CA MET A 59 0.97 -8.40 21.04
C MET A 59 -0.19 -7.60 21.66
N ALA A 60 -0.19 -7.51 22.98
CA ALA A 60 -1.22 -6.82 23.77
C ALA A 60 -1.06 -5.29 23.77
N THR A 61 0.18 -4.79 23.72
CA THR A 61 0.50 -3.37 23.86
C THR A 61 1.59 -3.02 22.85
N ALA A 62 1.19 -2.48 21.70
CA ALA A 62 2.11 -1.96 20.69
C ALA A 62 1.62 -0.58 20.21
N PRO A 63 2.52 0.34 19.82
CA PRO A 63 2.12 1.56 19.16
C PRO A 63 1.26 1.29 17.91
N ASP A 64 0.06 1.86 17.86
CA ASP A 64 -0.94 1.56 16.81
C ASP A 64 -0.43 1.86 15.40
N ALA A 65 0.26 2.98 15.19
CA ALA A 65 0.67 3.41 13.85
C ALA A 65 1.77 2.52 13.24
N PRO A 66 2.92 2.26 13.90
CA PRO A 66 3.92 1.31 13.42
C PRO A 66 3.36 -0.11 13.22
N ARG A 67 2.52 -0.57 14.14
CA ARG A 67 1.86 -1.87 14.03
C ARG A 67 1.01 -1.98 12.76
N ARG A 68 0.08 -1.03 12.55
CA ARG A 68 -0.78 -1.03 11.36
C ARG A 68 0.01 -0.91 10.07
N ALA A 69 1.08 -0.11 10.06
CA ALA A 69 1.95 0.02 8.90
C ALA A 69 2.67 -1.31 8.57
N LEU A 70 3.15 -2.02 9.59
CA LEU A 70 3.80 -3.32 9.44
C LEU A 70 2.80 -4.40 9.00
N GLU A 71 1.61 -4.45 9.61
CA GLU A 71 0.53 -5.37 9.19
C GLU A 71 0.16 -5.14 7.71
N ALA A 72 -0.03 -3.88 7.30
CA ALA A 72 -0.31 -3.54 5.91
C ALA A 72 0.82 -3.97 4.97
N TRP A 73 2.08 -3.72 5.34
CA TRP A 73 3.25 -4.15 4.55
C TRP A 73 3.31 -5.68 4.39
N LEU A 74 3.09 -6.45 5.46
CA LEU A 74 3.06 -7.92 5.42
C LEU A 74 1.93 -8.44 4.50
N ILE A 75 0.75 -7.82 4.57
CA ILE A 75 -0.40 -8.17 3.73
C ILE A 75 -0.12 -7.88 2.25
N ASP A 76 0.47 -6.73 1.94
CA ASP A 76 0.80 -6.36 0.56
C ASP A 76 1.93 -7.24 0.00
N SER A 77 2.94 -7.55 0.80
CA SER A 77 4.01 -8.51 0.47
C SER A 77 3.42 -9.89 0.12
N ASN A 78 2.51 -10.40 0.95
CA ASN A 78 1.79 -11.66 0.69
C ASN A 78 0.96 -11.61 -0.59
N ARG A 79 0.28 -10.48 -0.87
CA ARG A 79 -0.48 -10.29 -2.11
C ARG A 79 0.42 -10.34 -3.34
N TRP A 80 1.59 -9.72 -3.27
CA TRP A 80 2.56 -9.74 -4.35
C TRP A 80 3.12 -11.15 -4.59
N ILE A 81 3.52 -11.86 -3.53
CA ILE A 81 4.00 -13.26 -3.60
C ILE A 81 2.94 -14.16 -4.24
N MET A 82 1.68 -14.01 -3.80
CA MET A 82 0.56 -14.74 -4.36
C MET A 82 0.43 -14.49 -5.86
N ARG A 83 0.33 -13.22 -6.28
CA ARG A 83 0.23 -12.86 -7.71
C ARG A 83 1.37 -13.46 -8.52
N ARG A 84 2.61 -13.41 -8.01
CA ARG A 84 3.79 -13.95 -8.69
C ARG A 84 3.67 -15.45 -8.93
N ALA A 85 3.30 -16.21 -7.90
CA ALA A 85 3.11 -17.64 -8.05
C ALA A 85 1.92 -18.00 -8.96
N LEU A 86 0.86 -17.18 -8.96
CA LEU A 86 -0.26 -17.35 -9.89
C LEU A 86 0.17 -17.13 -11.34
N VAL A 87 1.04 -16.15 -11.62
CA VAL A 87 1.61 -15.93 -12.96
C VAL A 87 2.50 -17.10 -13.38
N VAL A 88 3.33 -17.64 -12.49
CA VAL A 88 4.09 -18.86 -12.79
C VAL A 88 3.17 -20.05 -13.06
N LYS A 89 2.10 -20.20 -12.26
CA LYS A 89 1.11 -21.26 -12.48
C LYS A 89 0.38 -21.09 -13.79
N SER A 90 -0.04 -19.88 -14.17
CA SER A 90 -0.72 -19.65 -15.44
C SER A 90 0.20 -19.91 -16.63
N ALA A 91 1.48 -19.57 -16.51
CA ALA A 91 2.48 -19.84 -17.54
C ALA A 91 2.80 -21.34 -17.71
N LEU A 92 2.68 -22.13 -16.62
CA LEU A 92 2.87 -23.58 -16.61
C LEU A 92 1.58 -24.38 -16.83
N GLY A 93 0.44 -23.71 -16.74
CA GLY A 93 -0.88 -24.32 -16.60
C GLY A 93 -1.69 -24.35 -17.90
N SER A 94 -2.78 -25.09 -17.84
CA SER A 94 -3.79 -25.14 -18.90
C SER A 94 -4.79 -23.96 -18.75
N PRO A 95 -5.59 -23.64 -19.79
CA PRO A 95 -6.64 -22.61 -19.70
C PRO A 95 -7.65 -22.82 -18.54
N ARG A 96 -7.78 -24.05 -18.03
CA ARG A 96 -8.58 -24.37 -16.83
C ARG A 96 -7.96 -23.84 -15.54
N ASP A 97 -6.63 -23.84 -15.44
CA ASP A 97 -5.91 -23.31 -14.28
C ASP A 97 -6.16 -21.80 -14.16
N VAL A 98 -6.10 -21.07 -15.27
CA VAL A 98 -6.36 -19.63 -15.32
C VAL A 98 -7.77 -19.29 -14.84
N LYS A 99 -8.79 -20.08 -15.22
CA LYS A 99 -10.19 -19.87 -14.78
C LYS A 99 -10.37 -20.08 -13.28
N LEU A 100 -9.73 -21.09 -12.69
CA LEU A 100 -9.78 -21.35 -11.25
C LEU A 100 -9.04 -20.26 -10.45
N LEU A 101 -7.92 -19.76 -10.98
CA LEU A 101 -7.20 -18.62 -10.39
C LEU A 101 -8.02 -17.33 -10.44
N ASP A 102 -8.68 -17.06 -11.56
CA ASP A 102 -9.60 -15.93 -11.71
C ASP A 102 -10.79 -16.05 -10.74
N ALA A 103 -11.38 -17.24 -10.60
CA ALA A 103 -12.44 -17.50 -9.62
C ALA A 103 -11.98 -17.20 -8.19
N LEU A 104 -10.76 -17.59 -7.79
CA LEU A 104 -10.20 -17.27 -6.47
C LEU A 104 -9.98 -15.78 -6.23
N THR A 105 -9.56 -15.04 -7.26
CA THR A 105 -9.39 -13.58 -7.13
C THR A 105 -10.71 -12.83 -6.98
N ARG A 106 -11.81 -13.38 -7.52
CA ARG A 106 -13.14 -12.77 -7.50
C ARG A 106 -14.04 -13.28 -6.36
N ALA A 107 -13.75 -14.46 -5.81
CA ALA A 107 -14.55 -15.05 -4.75
C ALA A 107 -14.53 -14.16 -3.50
N ARG A 108 -15.70 -13.59 -3.16
CA ARG A 108 -15.91 -12.82 -1.91
C ARG A 108 -16.26 -13.74 -0.75
N GLU A 109 -16.99 -14.82 -1.01
CA GLU A 109 -17.44 -15.79 0.01
C GLU A 109 -16.34 -16.79 0.40
N ALA A 110 -16.23 -17.06 1.71
CA ALA A 110 -15.22 -17.98 2.25
C ALA A 110 -15.35 -19.42 1.72
N ARG A 111 -16.59 -19.90 1.55
CA ARG A 111 -16.87 -21.26 1.08
C ARG A 111 -16.44 -21.47 -0.37
N THR A 112 -16.87 -20.59 -1.27
CA THR A 112 -16.46 -20.61 -2.69
C THR A 112 -14.95 -20.51 -2.86
N ARG A 113 -14.28 -19.77 -1.98
CA ARG A 113 -12.81 -19.67 -1.96
C ARG A 113 -12.19 -21.00 -1.54
N SER A 114 -12.67 -21.60 -0.45
CA SER A 114 -12.19 -22.90 0.04
C SER A 114 -12.34 -23.99 -1.03
N ASP A 115 -13.49 -24.05 -1.71
CA ASP A 115 -13.74 -25.01 -2.80
C ASP A 115 -12.76 -24.80 -3.97
N ALA A 116 -12.45 -23.54 -4.30
CA ALA A 116 -11.51 -23.23 -5.37
C ALA A 116 -10.04 -23.49 -4.96
N VAL A 117 -9.67 -23.32 -3.69
CA VAL A 117 -8.34 -23.73 -3.16
C VAL A 117 -8.20 -25.24 -3.24
N GLU A 118 -9.20 -25.99 -2.78
CA GLU A 118 -9.22 -27.45 -2.85
C GLU A 118 -9.11 -27.94 -4.30
N ALA A 119 -9.86 -27.32 -5.22
CA ALA A 119 -9.74 -27.59 -6.64
C ALA A 119 -8.32 -27.34 -7.16
N LEU A 120 -7.64 -26.26 -6.75
CA LEU A 120 -6.25 -25.99 -7.17
C LEU A 120 -5.23 -27.00 -6.63
N VAL A 121 -5.42 -27.50 -5.42
CA VAL A 121 -4.53 -28.47 -4.76
C VAL A 121 -4.70 -29.87 -5.36
N ASN A 122 -5.85 -30.16 -5.97
CA ASN A 122 -6.09 -31.42 -6.67
C ASN A 122 -5.56 -31.47 -8.11
N LEU A 123 -4.94 -30.39 -8.61
CA LEU A 123 -4.39 -30.33 -9.97
C LEU A 123 -2.96 -30.90 -10.05
N PRO A 124 -2.50 -31.34 -11.23
CA PRO A 124 -1.11 -31.82 -11.43
C PRO A 124 -0.04 -30.79 -11.07
N THR A 125 -0.40 -29.51 -11.10
CA THR A 125 0.45 -28.36 -10.74
C THR A 125 0.40 -28.00 -9.26
N LYS A 126 -0.21 -28.82 -8.39
CA LYS A 126 -0.39 -28.54 -6.96
C LYS A 126 0.89 -28.17 -6.21
N ARG A 127 2.04 -28.68 -6.64
CA ARG A 127 3.37 -28.37 -6.06
C ARG A 127 3.73 -26.88 -6.08
N PHE A 128 3.09 -26.08 -6.94
CA PHE A 128 3.27 -24.62 -7.03
C PHE A 128 2.27 -23.84 -6.18
N ILE A 129 1.22 -24.48 -5.67
CA ILE A 129 0.15 -23.82 -4.89
C ILE A 129 0.15 -24.28 -3.45
N GLN A 130 0.55 -25.53 -3.19
CA GLN A 130 0.57 -26.10 -1.85
C GLN A 130 1.30 -25.20 -0.82
N PRO A 131 2.46 -24.58 -1.11
CA PRO A 131 3.11 -23.67 -0.17
C PRO A 131 2.33 -22.36 0.10
N LEU A 132 1.33 -22.04 -0.72
CA LEU A 132 0.53 -20.82 -0.63
C LEU A 132 -0.89 -21.06 -0.12
N VAL A 133 -1.26 -22.32 0.16
CA VAL A 133 -2.57 -22.65 0.73
C VAL A 133 -2.83 -21.86 2.01
N PRO A 134 -1.90 -21.75 2.98
CA PRO A 134 -2.12 -20.94 4.17
C PRO A 134 -2.44 -19.47 3.86
N LEU A 135 -1.83 -18.87 2.84
CA LEU A 135 -2.14 -17.51 2.40
C LEU A 135 -3.52 -17.38 1.74
N LEU A 136 -3.94 -18.41 0.99
CA LEU A 136 -5.25 -18.45 0.35
C LEU A 136 -6.37 -18.59 1.39
N GLU A 137 -6.12 -19.38 2.43
CA GLU A 137 -7.02 -19.59 3.57
C GLU A 137 -7.07 -18.35 4.47
N ALA A 138 -5.93 -17.76 4.84
CA ALA A 138 -5.88 -16.56 5.68
C ALA A 138 -6.67 -15.38 5.09
N ARG A 139 -6.68 -15.21 3.76
CA ARG A 139 -7.53 -14.19 3.09
C ARG A 139 -9.03 -14.39 3.29
N ALA A 140 -9.49 -15.58 3.67
CA ALA A 140 -10.88 -15.84 3.95
C ALA A 140 -11.34 -15.32 5.30
N ASP A 141 -10.43 -15.26 6.28
CA ASP A 141 -10.76 -14.86 7.64
C ASP A 141 -10.78 -13.32 7.79
N PHE A 142 -10.10 -12.56 6.92
CA PHE A 142 -10.10 -11.09 6.96
C PHE A 142 -11.46 -10.42 6.60
N SER A 143 -12.50 -11.16 6.19
CA SER A 143 -13.86 -10.61 6.04
C SER A 143 -14.70 -10.68 7.32
N ALA A 144 -14.18 -11.30 8.38
CA ALA A 144 -14.80 -11.24 9.69
C ALA A 144 -14.37 -9.94 10.39
N THR A 145 -15.33 -9.11 10.76
CA THR A 145 -15.11 -8.00 11.70
C THR A 145 -14.36 -8.53 12.93
N PRO A 146 -13.35 -7.81 13.48
CA PRO A 146 -12.47 -8.32 14.54
C PRO A 146 -13.16 -8.64 15.89
N GLU A 147 -14.48 -8.51 15.99
CA GLU A 147 -15.20 -8.52 17.27
C GLU A 147 -15.72 -9.91 17.71
N ALA A 148 -15.53 -10.97 16.92
CA ALA A 148 -16.24 -12.24 17.19
C ALA A 148 -15.37 -13.46 17.53
N ASN A 149 -14.03 -13.36 17.61
CA ASN A 149 -13.21 -14.49 18.06
C ASN A 149 -12.68 -14.27 19.48
N GLY A 150 -13.05 -15.21 20.36
CA GLY A 150 -13.03 -15.11 21.81
C GLY A 150 -11.76 -14.55 22.44
N ARG A 151 -11.96 -13.92 23.60
CA ARG A 151 -10.96 -13.44 24.58
C ARG A 151 -9.71 -14.33 24.60
N ARG A 152 -8.70 -13.99 23.79
CA ARG A 152 -7.35 -14.55 23.89
C ARG A 152 -6.55 -13.63 24.81
N GLN A 153 -6.00 -14.22 25.87
CA GLN A 153 -5.41 -13.51 26.98
C GLN A 153 -4.19 -12.69 26.51
N PRO A 154 -4.12 -11.39 26.80
CA PRO A 154 -2.95 -10.58 26.47
C PRO A 154 -1.72 -11.09 27.23
N VAL A 155 -0.63 -11.38 26.52
CA VAL A 155 0.65 -11.76 27.12
C VAL A 155 1.38 -10.48 27.57
N ALA A 156 1.89 -10.48 28.79
CA ALA A 156 2.56 -9.34 29.40
C ALA A 156 3.88 -9.00 28.70
N ALA A 157 4.17 -7.70 28.62
CA ALA A 157 5.15 -7.03 27.76
C ALA A 157 6.65 -7.25 28.07
N ALA A 158 7.09 -8.45 28.46
CA ALA A 158 8.51 -8.76 28.64
C ALA A 158 9.03 -9.58 27.46
N ALA A 159 9.58 -8.90 26.46
CA ALA A 159 10.49 -9.39 25.41
C ALA A 159 10.44 -10.90 25.11
N ASP A 160 9.38 -11.35 24.44
CA ASP A 160 9.38 -12.65 23.79
C ASP A 160 10.50 -12.63 22.74
N THR A 161 11.66 -13.17 23.08
CA THR A 161 12.83 -13.27 22.17
C THR A 161 12.44 -13.97 20.87
N GLU A 162 11.49 -14.92 20.96
CA GLU A 162 10.88 -15.60 19.82
C GLU A 162 10.04 -14.66 18.94
N LEU A 163 9.23 -13.78 19.54
CA LEU A 163 8.43 -12.78 18.84
C LEU A 163 9.32 -11.78 18.11
N THR A 164 10.32 -11.23 18.81
CA THR A 164 11.32 -10.32 18.24
C THR A 164 12.04 -10.96 17.06
N LEU A 165 12.52 -12.19 17.23
CA LEU A 165 13.22 -12.92 16.16
C LEU A 165 12.30 -13.19 14.95
N THR A 166 11.02 -13.48 15.19
CA THR A 166 10.03 -13.71 14.14
C THR A 166 9.82 -12.44 13.30
N LEU A 167 9.60 -11.30 13.95
CA LEU A 167 9.45 -10.01 13.26
C LEU A 167 10.73 -9.60 12.51
N GLN A 168 11.91 -9.80 13.10
CA GLN A 168 13.19 -9.50 12.47
C GLN A 168 13.43 -10.35 11.22
N LYS A 169 13.13 -11.66 11.26
CA LYS A 169 13.25 -12.54 10.08
C LYS A 169 12.31 -12.11 8.96
N ALA A 170 11.06 -11.79 9.29
CA ALA A 170 10.06 -11.38 8.30
C ALA A 170 10.37 -10.04 7.64
N THR A 171 11.16 -9.18 8.28
CA THR A 171 11.49 -7.85 7.77
C THR A 171 12.92 -7.72 7.26
N ALA A 172 13.76 -8.76 7.37
CA ALA A 172 15.20 -8.70 7.09
C ALA A 172 15.60 -8.06 5.75
N ASP A 173 14.79 -8.23 4.70
CA ASP A 173 15.11 -7.76 3.34
C ASP A 173 14.62 -6.34 3.05
N ASP A 174 13.83 -5.73 3.94
CA ASP A 174 13.24 -4.40 3.73
C ASP A 174 13.69 -3.43 4.83
N PRO A 175 14.47 -2.39 4.50
CA PRO A 175 14.95 -1.41 5.48
C PRO A 175 13.84 -0.71 6.27
N TRP A 176 12.70 -0.40 5.63
CA TRP A 176 11.58 0.29 6.28
C TRP A 176 10.81 -0.64 7.20
N ALA A 177 10.59 -1.89 6.78
CA ALA A 177 9.96 -2.88 7.63
C ALA A 177 10.82 -3.18 8.87
N ARG A 178 12.16 -3.21 8.75
CA ARG A 178 13.07 -3.32 9.90
C ARG A 178 12.95 -2.15 10.87
N LEU A 179 12.87 -0.92 10.36
CA LEU A 179 12.68 0.27 11.18
C LEU A 179 11.32 0.25 11.90
N LEU A 180 10.25 -0.21 11.24
CA LEU A 180 8.94 -0.41 11.88
C LEU A 180 9.01 -1.40 13.05
N VAL A 181 9.71 -2.53 12.86
CA VAL A 181 9.91 -3.53 13.93
C VAL A 181 10.72 -2.94 15.08
N ALA A 182 11.81 -2.20 14.79
CA ALA A 182 12.61 -1.55 15.82
C ALA A 182 11.76 -0.58 16.68
N ARG A 183 10.94 0.25 16.02
CA ARG A 183 10.05 1.21 16.69
C ARG A 183 8.92 0.54 17.48
N LEU A 184 8.37 -0.54 16.95
CA LEU A 184 7.31 -1.32 17.59
C LEU A 184 7.79 -2.04 18.85
N LEU A 185 9.01 -2.55 18.83
CA LEU A 185 9.61 -3.25 19.97
C LEU A 185 10.18 -2.33 21.06
N GLN A 186 10.09 -1.00 20.88
CA GLN A 186 10.58 0.00 21.85
C GLN A 186 12.00 -0.30 22.37
N HIS A 187 12.87 -0.88 21.54
CA HIS A 187 14.22 -1.18 21.99
C HIS A 187 14.93 0.15 22.35
N GLU A 188 15.31 0.29 23.62
CA GLU A 188 16.23 1.35 24.08
C GLU A 188 17.58 1.25 23.35
N ASP A 189 17.94 0.05 22.87
CA ASP A 189 18.92 -0.14 21.81
C ASP A 189 18.32 0.34 20.49
N ARG A 190 18.41 1.67 20.31
CA ARG A 190 18.33 2.35 19.04
C ARG A 190 19.06 1.49 18.01
N GLY A 191 18.31 0.84 17.13
CA GLY A 191 18.89 0.34 15.90
C GLY A 191 19.68 1.46 15.24
N ASP A 192 20.68 1.09 14.46
CA ASP A 192 21.61 1.91 13.66
C ASP A 192 20.95 3.00 12.75
N GLY A 193 19.66 3.31 12.93
CA GLY A 193 18.97 4.40 12.26
C GLY A 193 19.50 5.76 12.69
N SER A 194 19.96 6.52 11.70
CA SER A 194 20.32 7.91 11.86
C SER A 194 19.10 8.72 12.34
N PRO A 195 19.27 9.85 13.05
CA PRO A 195 18.19 10.81 13.28
C PRO A 195 17.40 11.18 12.02
N GLY A 196 18.04 11.11 10.84
CA GLY A 196 17.39 11.29 9.55
C GLY A 196 16.45 10.15 9.16
N ASP A 197 16.75 8.90 9.53
CA ASP A 197 15.93 7.73 9.23
C ASP A 197 14.64 7.72 10.07
N GLU A 198 14.73 8.11 11.34
CA GLU A 198 13.55 8.30 12.20
C GLU A 198 12.64 9.42 11.67
N ALA A 199 13.23 10.56 11.27
CA ALA A 199 12.46 11.65 10.69
C ALA A 199 11.79 11.24 9.35
N MET A 200 12.48 10.43 8.55
CA MET A 200 11.92 9.88 7.31
C MET A 200 10.81 8.85 7.59
N LEU A 201 10.98 7.99 8.59
CA LEU A 201 9.96 7.04 8.99
C LEU A 201 8.70 7.76 9.49
N ASP A 202 8.86 8.81 10.31
CA ASP A 202 7.73 9.64 10.76
C ASP A 202 7.01 10.30 9.58
N LEU A 203 7.75 10.78 8.58
CA LEU A 203 7.18 11.31 7.34
C LEU A 203 6.42 10.24 6.55
N VAL A 204 7.01 9.06 6.37
CA VAL A 204 6.38 7.92 5.69
C VAL A 204 5.09 7.49 6.39
N LEU A 205 5.14 7.33 7.72
CA LEU A 205 3.99 6.98 8.54
C LEU A 205 2.90 8.05 8.44
N PHE A 206 3.28 9.33 8.47
CA PHE A 206 2.33 10.43 8.25
C PHE A 206 1.69 10.36 6.86
N LEU A 207 2.46 10.20 5.78
CA LEU A 207 1.92 10.12 4.42
C LEU A 207 0.98 8.91 4.27
N LYS A 208 1.28 7.77 4.90
CA LYS A 208 0.40 6.60 4.95
C LYS A 208 -0.98 6.86 5.57
N THR A 209 -1.14 7.91 6.36
CA THR A 209 -2.46 8.32 6.90
C THR A 209 -3.29 9.14 5.90
N THR A 210 -2.68 9.67 4.85
CA THR A 210 -3.34 10.58 3.91
C THR A 210 -4.11 9.81 2.83
N PRO A 211 -5.23 10.36 2.32
CA PRO A 211 -6.02 9.70 1.27
C PRO A 211 -5.21 9.37 0.01
N LEU A 212 -4.27 10.25 -0.37
CA LEU A 212 -3.45 10.13 -1.57
C LEU A 212 -2.42 8.99 -1.48
N PHE A 213 -1.73 8.83 -0.35
CA PHE A 213 -0.59 7.90 -0.27
C PHE A 213 -0.88 6.61 0.53
N ARG A 214 -2.03 6.49 1.20
CA ARG A 214 -2.35 5.30 2.03
C ARG A 214 -2.25 3.95 1.30
N ALA A 215 -2.58 3.92 0.02
CA ALA A 215 -2.61 2.70 -0.81
C ALA A 215 -1.23 2.29 -1.35
N ILE A 216 -0.21 3.12 -1.18
CA ILE A 216 1.09 2.94 -1.84
C ILE A 216 1.99 2.10 -0.97
N PRO A 217 2.63 1.02 -1.46
CA PRO A 217 3.53 0.20 -0.66
C PRO A 217 4.59 1.01 0.12
N LEU A 218 5.00 0.51 1.28
CA LEU A 218 5.92 1.22 2.18
C LEU A 218 7.28 1.55 1.53
N GLU A 219 7.75 0.69 0.63
CA GLU A 219 8.99 0.91 -0.10
C GLU A 219 8.87 2.07 -1.10
N ASP A 220 7.75 2.13 -1.83
CA ASP A 220 7.45 3.17 -2.80
C ASP A 220 7.22 4.52 -2.13
N ILE A 221 6.45 4.55 -1.04
CA ILE A 221 6.16 5.78 -0.30
C ILE A 221 7.42 6.42 0.28
N ALA A 222 8.42 5.63 0.67
CA ALA A 222 9.69 6.18 1.13
C ALA A 222 10.48 6.87 0.01
N ARG A 223 10.40 6.37 -1.24
CA ARG A 223 10.98 7.08 -2.38
C ARG A 223 10.27 8.41 -2.61
N ILE A 224 8.95 8.42 -2.51
CA ILE A 224 8.12 9.62 -2.68
C ILE A 224 8.38 10.63 -1.56
N ALA A 225 8.47 10.16 -0.31
CA ALA A 225 8.74 10.99 0.85
C ALA A 225 10.04 11.79 0.72
N ARG A 226 11.08 11.20 0.10
CA ARG A 226 12.35 11.91 -0.17
C ARG A 226 12.23 13.07 -1.15
N LEU A 227 11.17 13.10 -1.97
CA LEU A 227 10.92 14.13 -2.96
C LEU A 227 9.90 15.17 -2.47
N ALA A 228 9.42 15.05 -1.23
CA ALA A 228 8.52 16.01 -0.62
C ALA A 228 9.25 17.32 -0.32
N GLU A 229 8.71 18.44 -0.80
CA GLU A 229 9.21 19.76 -0.45
C GLU A 229 8.38 20.34 0.71
N ALA A 230 9.03 20.73 1.80
CA ALA A 230 8.37 21.39 2.91
C ALA A 230 8.08 22.87 2.59
N VAL A 231 6.86 23.32 2.85
CA VAL A 231 6.42 24.70 2.64
C VAL A 231 5.79 25.21 3.92
N ALA A 232 6.36 26.27 4.50
CA ALA A 232 5.74 27.02 5.58
C ALA A 232 4.94 28.17 4.98
N ALA A 233 3.72 28.38 5.45
CA ALA A 233 2.84 29.45 4.99
C ALA A 233 2.24 30.21 6.18
N ALA A 234 2.32 31.54 6.14
CA ALA A 234 1.68 32.39 7.14
C ALA A 234 0.16 32.46 6.91
N GLU A 235 -0.60 32.83 7.95
CA GLU A 235 -2.03 33.06 7.78
C GLU A 235 -2.31 34.13 6.71
N GLY A 236 -3.23 33.84 5.80
CA GLY A 236 -3.55 34.70 4.66
C GLY A 236 -2.57 34.59 3.48
N GLU A 237 -1.52 33.79 3.57
CA GLU A 237 -0.61 33.56 2.45
C GLU A 237 -1.31 32.77 1.33
N VAL A 238 -1.13 33.20 0.08
CA VAL A 238 -1.70 32.54 -1.10
C VAL A 238 -0.74 31.47 -1.58
N LEU A 239 -1.21 30.22 -1.63
CA LEU A 239 -0.45 29.06 -2.08
C LEU A 239 -0.60 28.85 -3.59
N ALA A 240 -1.81 29.11 -4.12
CA ALA A 240 -2.13 29.08 -5.54
C ALA A 240 -3.35 29.97 -5.81
N GLU A 241 -3.34 30.67 -6.94
CA GLU A 241 -4.50 31.44 -7.41
C GLU A 241 -5.45 30.54 -8.22
N ALA A 242 -6.72 30.92 -8.28
CA ALA A 242 -7.65 30.33 -9.25
C ALA A 242 -7.13 30.58 -10.67
N GLU A 243 -7.40 29.64 -11.58
CA GLU A 243 -6.91 29.59 -12.96
C GLU A 243 -5.38 29.49 -13.11
N ALA A 244 -4.61 29.47 -12.02
CA ALA A 244 -3.16 29.25 -12.11
C ALA A 244 -2.87 27.80 -12.58
N PRO A 245 -1.79 27.58 -13.36
CA PRO A 245 -1.38 26.24 -13.78
C PRO A 245 -1.13 25.32 -12.58
N ILE A 246 -1.66 24.11 -12.63
CA ILE A 246 -1.42 23.11 -11.58
C ILE A 246 0.02 22.60 -11.71
N ARG A 247 0.82 22.84 -10.67
CA ARG A 247 2.23 22.39 -10.62
C ARG A 247 2.50 21.40 -9.50
N TYR A 248 1.70 21.46 -8.44
CA TYR A 248 1.95 20.71 -7.22
C TYR A 248 0.67 20.18 -6.62
N VAL A 249 0.80 19.02 -5.97
CA VAL A 249 -0.17 18.51 -5.00
C VAL A 249 0.38 18.76 -3.61
N TYR A 250 -0.49 19.16 -2.68
CA TYR A 250 -0.13 19.52 -1.32
C TYR A 250 -0.73 18.52 -0.33
N VAL A 251 -0.04 18.32 0.79
CA VAL A 251 -0.52 17.62 1.98
C VAL A 251 -0.30 18.51 3.20
N ILE A 252 -1.32 18.65 4.04
CA ILE A 252 -1.26 19.50 5.23
C ILE A 252 -0.65 18.71 6.39
N ARG A 253 0.54 19.09 6.85
CA ARG A 253 1.17 18.50 8.05
C ARG A 253 0.65 19.15 9.34
N SER A 254 0.49 20.48 9.33
CA SER A 254 -0.13 21.23 10.42
C SER A 254 -0.77 22.52 9.89
N GLY A 255 -1.70 23.10 10.66
CA GLY A 255 -2.46 24.27 10.25
C GLY A 255 -3.65 23.93 9.35
N THR A 256 -4.15 24.91 8.62
CA THR A 256 -5.36 24.81 7.80
C THR A 256 -5.24 25.66 6.54
N VAL A 257 -5.86 25.19 5.45
CA VAL A 257 -5.92 25.89 4.16
C VAL A 257 -7.37 26.06 3.75
N ALA A 258 -7.75 27.28 3.39
CA ALA A 258 -9.02 27.61 2.79
C ALA A 258 -8.96 27.45 1.26
N LEU A 259 -9.87 26.66 0.71
CA LEU A 259 -10.15 26.57 -0.72
C LEU A 259 -11.21 27.63 -1.06
N ARG A 260 -10.95 28.51 -2.02
CA ARG A 260 -11.76 29.70 -2.30
C ARG A 260 -12.20 29.77 -3.76
N PHE A 261 -13.51 29.94 -3.98
CA PHE A 261 -14.11 30.16 -5.29
C PHE A 261 -14.79 31.54 -5.29
N ASN A 262 -14.45 32.43 -6.24
CA ASN A 262 -14.96 33.80 -6.32
C ASN A 262 -14.93 34.54 -4.97
N ASP A 263 -13.76 34.55 -4.31
CA ASP A 263 -13.53 35.17 -3.00
C ASP A 263 -14.39 34.66 -1.83
N ARG A 264 -15.05 33.52 -1.99
CA ARG A 264 -15.76 32.83 -0.91
C ARG A 264 -15.01 31.56 -0.55
N THR A 265 -14.77 31.36 0.74
CA THR A 265 -14.24 30.08 1.25
C THR A 265 -15.31 29.02 1.07
N VAL A 266 -15.02 28.03 0.25
CA VAL A 266 -15.93 26.91 -0.04
C VAL A 266 -15.62 25.69 0.83
N GLU A 267 -14.36 25.53 1.24
CA GLU A 267 -13.91 24.48 2.13
C GLU A 267 -12.69 24.94 2.92
N VAL A 268 -12.54 24.46 4.16
CA VAL A 268 -11.30 24.59 4.94
C VAL A 268 -10.81 23.18 5.24
N VAL A 269 -9.61 22.87 4.75
CA VAL A 269 -8.95 21.58 4.92
C VAL A 269 -7.86 21.67 5.99
N GLY A 270 -7.70 20.60 6.77
CA GLY A 270 -6.77 20.52 7.90
C GLY A 270 -5.76 19.37 7.78
N PRO A 271 -5.04 19.05 8.86
CA PRO A 271 -3.94 18.08 8.84
C PRO A 271 -4.37 16.71 8.29
N GLY A 272 -3.52 16.10 7.47
CA GLY A 272 -3.75 14.81 6.81
C GLY A 272 -4.56 14.90 5.50
N ALA A 273 -5.17 16.05 5.19
CA ALA A 273 -5.82 16.27 3.90
C ALA A 273 -4.79 16.57 2.80
N SER A 274 -5.08 16.10 1.58
CA SER A 274 -4.36 16.48 0.35
C SER A 274 -5.20 17.44 -0.50
N PHE A 275 -4.60 18.35 -1.26
CA PHE A 275 -5.32 19.21 -2.21
C PHE A 275 -4.44 19.55 -3.43
N GLY A 276 -5.06 19.97 -4.54
CA GLY A 276 -4.36 20.24 -5.80
C GLY A 276 -4.20 19.03 -6.72
N GLU A 277 -4.83 17.90 -6.40
CA GLU A 277 -4.80 16.65 -7.17
C GLU A 277 -5.60 16.66 -8.48
N SER A 278 -6.32 17.75 -8.80
CA SER A 278 -7.23 17.82 -9.96
C SER A 278 -6.56 17.50 -11.29
N ALA A 279 -5.26 17.79 -11.43
CA ALA A 279 -4.53 17.49 -12.66
C ALA A 279 -4.32 16.00 -12.93
N VAL A 280 -4.42 15.14 -11.90
CA VAL A 280 -4.48 13.67 -12.09
C VAL A 280 -5.72 13.27 -12.91
N PHE A 281 -6.75 14.11 -12.91
CA PHE A 281 -8.04 13.87 -13.59
C PHE A 281 -8.19 14.67 -14.89
N GLY A 282 -7.11 15.26 -15.40
CA GLY A 282 -7.08 15.93 -16.70
C GLY A 282 -7.25 17.46 -16.64
N GLU A 283 -7.38 18.05 -15.46
CA GLU A 283 -7.36 19.51 -15.31
C GLU A 283 -5.93 20.07 -15.48
N ASP A 284 -5.76 21.23 -16.09
CA ASP A 284 -4.45 21.90 -16.19
C ASP A 284 -4.35 23.14 -15.28
N ARG A 285 -5.48 23.60 -14.72
CA ARG A 285 -5.60 24.82 -13.92
C ARG A 285 -6.41 24.61 -12.65
N HIS A 286 -6.07 25.38 -11.61
CA HIS A 286 -6.81 25.34 -10.34
C HIS A 286 -8.19 25.98 -10.48
N ALA A 287 -9.26 25.20 -10.24
CA ALA A 287 -10.62 25.72 -10.21
C ALA A 287 -10.91 26.66 -9.02
N VAL A 288 -10.12 26.58 -7.96
CA VAL A 288 -10.25 27.38 -6.73
C VAL A 288 -8.88 27.86 -6.25
N ALA A 289 -8.83 29.03 -5.62
CA ALA A 289 -7.63 29.53 -4.99
C ALA A 289 -7.36 28.83 -3.65
N PHE A 290 -6.09 28.70 -3.28
CA PHE A 290 -5.65 28.10 -2.02
C PHE A 290 -5.01 29.16 -1.14
N ARG A 291 -5.55 29.36 0.07
CA ARG A 291 -5.03 30.35 1.00
C ARG A 291 -4.86 29.75 2.39
N ALA A 292 -3.71 29.94 3.02
CA ALA A 292 -3.50 29.50 4.39
C ALA A 292 -4.52 30.21 5.31
N ALA A 293 -5.29 29.43 6.06
CA ALA A 293 -6.30 29.91 7.01
C ALA A 293 -5.75 29.97 8.45
N SER A 294 -4.56 29.43 8.68
CA SER A 294 -3.75 29.56 9.89
C SER A 294 -2.27 29.33 9.51
N PRO A 295 -1.31 29.64 10.39
CA PRO A 295 0.09 29.26 10.18
C PRO A 295 0.19 27.75 9.90
N SER A 296 0.70 27.41 8.71
CA SER A 296 0.61 26.06 8.17
C SER A 296 1.97 25.52 7.74
N LEU A 297 2.16 24.22 7.95
CA LEU A 297 3.28 23.46 7.40
C LEU A 297 2.70 22.43 6.42
N LEU A 298 3.14 22.52 5.18
CA LEU A 298 2.67 21.72 4.07
C LEU A 298 3.83 20.91 3.51
N LEU A 299 3.49 19.78 2.89
CA LEU A 299 4.37 19.07 1.97
C LEU A 299 3.81 19.28 0.58
N ARG A 300 4.64 19.64 -0.40
CA ARG A 300 4.23 19.70 -1.80
C ARG A 300 5.03 18.70 -2.63
N PHE A 301 4.36 18.16 -3.65
CA PHE A 301 4.90 17.18 -4.57
C PHE A 301 4.64 17.66 -6.00
N PRO A 302 5.64 17.64 -6.90
CA PRO A 302 5.43 17.92 -8.32
C PRO A 302 4.28 17.08 -8.89
N ILE A 303 3.37 17.71 -9.63
CA ILE A 303 2.21 17.02 -10.19
C ILE A 303 2.60 15.90 -11.17
N SER A 304 3.70 16.07 -11.91
CA SER A 304 4.23 15.05 -12.82
C SER A 304 4.58 13.75 -12.08
N MET A 305 5.18 13.86 -10.90
CA MET A 305 5.49 12.69 -10.06
C MET A 305 4.21 11.99 -9.60
N ILE A 306 3.19 12.74 -9.20
CA ILE A 306 1.91 12.14 -8.80
C ILE A 306 1.24 11.45 -9.99
N ALA A 307 1.32 12.03 -11.19
CA ALA A 307 0.80 11.41 -12.40
C ALA A 307 1.53 10.10 -12.74
N ASP A 308 2.87 10.09 -12.69
CA ASP A 308 3.68 8.89 -12.91
C ASP A 308 3.33 7.80 -11.88
N LEU A 309 3.20 8.20 -10.63
CA LEU A 309 2.87 7.31 -9.52
C LEU A 309 1.49 6.68 -9.64
N VAL A 310 0.49 7.44 -10.10
CA VAL A 310 -0.86 6.94 -10.40
C VAL A 310 -0.85 6.00 -11.61
N ALA A 311 -0.01 6.27 -12.61
CA ALA A 311 0.16 5.37 -13.75
C ALA A 311 0.79 4.03 -13.35
N GLU A 312 1.74 4.06 -12.41
CA GLU A 312 2.37 2.86 -11.83
C GLU A 312 1.44 2.12 -10.85
N ASN A 313 0.54 2.84 -10.16
CA ASN A 313 -0.34 2.30 -9.12
C ASN A 313 -1.81 2.72 -9.34
N PRO A 314 -2.52 2.15 -10.34
CA PRO A 314 -3.90 2.54 -10.68
C PRO A 314 -4.91 2.40 -9.53
N GLU A 315 -4.62 1.56 -8.53
CA GLU A 315 -5.40 1.44 -7.29
C GLU A 315 -5.54 2.74 -6.51
N MET A 316 -4.64 3.72 -6.72
CA MET A 316 -4.73 5.05 -6.12
C MET A 316 -5.92 5.86 -6.64
N LEU A 317 -6.39 5.58 -7.86
CA LEU A 317 -7.50 6.30 -8.48
C LEU A 317 -8.80 6.17 -7.68
N GLY A 318 -9.07 5.00 -7.10
CA GLY A 318 -10.29 4.75 -6.33
C GLY A 318 -10.42 5.67 -5.11
N PRO A 319 -9.44 5.66 -4.18
CA PRO A 319 -9.39 6.59 -3.05
C PRO A 319 -9.45 8.06 -3.46
N LEU A 320 -8.72 8.48 -4.50
CA LEU A 320 -8.71 9.87 -4.96
C LEU A 320 -10.06 10.29 -5.54
N ALA A 321 -10.66 9.45 -6.38
CA ALA A 321 -11.98 9.72 -6.94
C ALA A 321 -13.06 9.77 -5.86
N PHE A 322 -12.96 8.94 -4.82
CA PHE A 322 -13.86 8.98 -3.67
C PHE A 322 -13.74 10.30 -2.90
N ASP A 323 -12.51 10.77 -2.63
CA ASP A 323 -12.29 12.03 -1.92
C ASP A 323 -12.80 13.23 -2.74
N LEU A 324 -12.49 13.28 -4.04
CA LEU A 324 -13.02 14.31 -4.94
C LEU A 324 -14.55 14.28 -5.02
N SER A 325 -15.15 13.10 -5.16
CA SER A 325 -16.61 12.94 -5.15
C SER A 325 -17.22 13.46 -3.84
N THR A 326 -16.57 13.18 -2.72
CA THR A 326 -17.00 13.68 -1.40
C THR A 326 -16.94 15.21 -1.34
N ARG A 327 -15.85 15.81 -1.82
CA ARG A 327 -15.70 17.27 -1.88
C ARG A 327 -16.70 17.92 -2.83
N LEU A 328 -16.89 17.37 -4.03
CA LEU A 328 -17.89 17.85 -5.00
C LEU A 328 -19.31 17.81 -4.42
N ASN A 329 -19.66 16.74 -3.71
CA ASN A 329 -20.95 16.63 -3.05
C ASN A 329 -21.12 17.70 -1.96
N ARG A 330 -20.08 17.95 -1.14
CA ARG A 330 -20.09 19.04 -0.15
C ARG A 330 -20.25 20.40 -0.81
N LEU A 331 -19.47 20.69 -1.85
CA LEU A 331 -19.57 21.93 -2.63
C LEU A 331 -20.98 22.13 -3.18
N ARG A 332 -21.57 21.09 -3.77
CA ARG A 332 -22.95 21.13 -4.28
C ARG A 332 -23.96 21.44 -3.17
N THR A 333 -23.82 20.85 -1.99
CA THR A 333 -24.70 21.14 -0.84
C THR A 333 -24.52 22.58 -0.33
N THR A 334 -23.30 23.09 -0.24
CA THR A 334 -23.01 24.46 0.21
C THR A 334 -23.56 25.50 -0.77
N LEU A 335 -23.41 25.25 -2.08
CA LEU A 335 -23.96 26.12 -3.12
C LEU A 335 -25.51 26.08 -3.15
N ALA A 336 -26.13 24.92 -2.94
CA ALA A 336 -27.58 24.80 -2.83
C ALA A 336 -28.14 25.54 -1.61
N ALA A 337 -27.47 25.47 -0.46
CA ALA A 337 -27.83 26.22 0.74
C ALA A 337 -27.68 27.73 0.56
N ALA A 338 -26.67 28.19 -0.20
CA ALA A 338 -26.46 29.60 -0.51
C ALA A 338 -27.44 30.15 -1.57
N GLY A 339 -27.94 29.31 -2.48
CA GLY A 339 -28.91 29.68 -3.52
C GLY A 339 -30.38 29.68 -3.09
N GLY A 340 -30.71 29.11 -1.93
CA GLY A 340 -32.06 29.10 -1.35
C GLY A 340 -32.43 30.31 -0.50
N SER A 341 -31.57 31.33 -0.45
CA SER A 341 -31.73 32.52 0.39
C SER A 341 -31.85 33.83 -0.41
N ALA A 342 -32.29 33.75 -1.67
CA ALA A 342 -32.51 34.89 -2.56
C ALA A 342 -33.99 35.17 -2.79
#